data_AF-D0NS30-F1
#
_entry.id   AF-D0NS30-F1
#
_cell.length_a   1.000
_cell.length_b   1.000
_cell.length_c   1.000
_cell.angle_alpha   90.00
_cell.angle_beta   90.00
_cell.angle_gamma   90.00
#
_symmetry.space_group_name_H-M   'P 1'
#
loop_
_entity.id
_entity.type
_entity.pdbx_description
1 polymer ?
#
loop_
_entity_poly.entity_id
_entity_poly.type
_entity_poly.pdbx_seq_one_letter_code
_entity_poly.pdbx_strand_id
1 'polypeptide(L)'
;MARAQRLVLASEHRNARLKKQVMLILRLRCMYSFDRNVLTVAALIDPAKSPWHTLYASRDRGSFISVVSLDHEAFDCLLQVFSVHYVVKSGVGKPGRPPKFISKHAVLACILHFYTAAIENKTLCELFGVPQATLSRVLANAEAALCASRKVLPDASIRFPSKE
;
A
#
# COMPACT_ATOMS: atom_id res chain seq x y z
N MET A 1 -1.35 -63.62 -19.90
CA MET A 1 -2.18 -62.42 -19.58
C MET A 1 -1.97 -61.88 -18.15
N ALA A 2 -1.72 -62.72 -17.13
CA ALA A 2 -1.57 -62.28 -15.73
C ALA A 2 -0.42 -61.30 -15.43
N ARG A 3 0.69 -61.30 -16.19
CA ARG A 3 1.85 -60.42 -15.96
C ARG A 3 1.59 -58.98 -16.40
N ALA A 4 0.85 -58.79 -17.49
CA ALA A 4 0.46 -57.46 -17.98
C ALA A 4 -0.51 -56.77 -17.00
N GLN A 5 -1.48 -57.52 -16.46
CA GLN A 5 -2.41 -57.02 -15.45
C GLN A 5 -1.69 -56.57 -14.16
N ARG A 6 -0.65 -57.30 -13.72
CA ARG A 6 0.14 -56.89 -12.54
C ARG A 6 0.95 -55.61 -12.77
N LEU A 7 1.47 -55.39 -13.98
CA LEU A 7 2.20 -54.17 -14.33
C LEU A 7 1.28 -52.94 -14.38
N VAL A 8 0.05 -53.11 -14.87
CA VAL A 8 -0.98 -52.07 -14.86
C VAL A 8 -1.40 -51.71 -13.44
N LEU A 9 -1.68 -52.69 -12.59
CA LEU A 9 -2.01 -52.43 -11.17
C LEU A 9 -0.85 -51.73 -10.43
N ALA A 10 0.39 -52.11 -10.72
CA ALA A 10 1.57 -51.46 -10.13
C ALA A 10 1.81 -50.03 -10.65
N SER A 11 1.37 -49.70 -11.87
CA SER A 11 1.42 -48.32 -12.39
C SER A 11 0.30 -47.46 -11.80
N GLU A 12 -0.90 -48.03 -11.61
CA GLU A 12 -2.03 -47.39 -10.94
C GLU A 12 -1.71 -47.05 -9.48
N HIS A 13 -1.11 -47.98 -8.73
CA HIS A 13 -0.68 -47.72 -7.35
C HIS A 13 0.43 -46.66 -7.27
N ARG A 14 1.34 -46.61 -8.25
CA ARG A 14 2.35 -45.54 -8.36
C ARG A 14 1.69 -44.19 -8.62
N ASN A 15 0.77 -44.13 -9.57
CA ASN A 15 0.01 -42.92 -9.89
C ASN A 15 -0.84 -42.43 -8.71
N ALA A 16 -1.44 -43.34 -7.95
CA ALA A 16 -2.18 -43.00 -6.73
C ALA A 16 -1.27 -42.42 -5.64
N ARG A 17 -0.07 -43.00 -5.45
CA ARG A 17 0.95 -42.47 -4.51
C ARG A 17 1.44 -41.08 -4.93
N LEU A 18 1.73 -40.89 -6.22
CA LEU A 18 2.14 -39.60 -6.77
C LEU A 18 1.04 -38.55 -6.61
N LYS A 19 -0.22 -38.88 -6.93
CA LYS A 19 -1.37 -37.97 -6.72
C LYS A 19 -1.50 -37.58 -5.24
N LYS A 20 -1.31 -38.52 -4.32
CA LYS A 20 -1.36 -38.26 -2.87
C LYS A 20 -0.21 -37.36 -2.41
N GLN A 21 1.01 -37.57 -2.91
CA GLN A 21 2.17 -36.72 -2.64
C GLN A 21 1.98 -35.30 -3.21
N VAL A 22 1.49 -35.16 -4.44
CA VAL A 22 1.17 -33.87 -5.05
C VAL A 22 0.08 -33.15 -4.25
N MET A 23 -0.99 -33.85 -3.85
CA MET A 23 -2.02 -33.25 -2.99
C MET A 23 -1.48 -32.80 -1.63
N LEU A 24 -0.54 -33.55 -1.03
CA LEU A 24 0.12 -33.16 0.22
C LEU A 24 0.92 -31.87 0.04
N ILE A 25 1.72 -31.77 -1.03
CA ILE A 25 2.49 -30.57 -1.36
C ILE A 25 1.57 -29.38 -1.61
N LEU A 26 0.47 -29.57 -2.33
CA LEU A 26 -0.53 -28.52 -2.57
C LEU A 26 -1.21 -28.08 -1.28
N ARG A 27 -1.55 -29.00 -0.36
CA ARG A 27 -2.10 -28.67 0.96
C ARG A 27 -1.11 -27.87 1.81
N LEU A 28 0.14 -28.31 1.87
CA LEU A 28 1.21 -27.60 2.58
C LEU A 28 1.42 -26.21 1.97
N ARG A 29 1.41 -26.11 0.63
CA ARG A 29 1.53 -24.83 -0.07
C ARG A 29 0.33 -23.93 0.21
N CYS A 30 -0.90 -24.43 0.22
CA CYS A 30 -2.09 -23.66 0.59
C CYS A 30 -2.07 -23.20 2.05
N MET A 31 -1.66 -24.05 2.99
CA MET A 31 -1.48 -23.67 4.39
C MET A 31 -0.41 -22.59 4.55
N TYR A 32 0.71 -22.71 3.84
CA TYR A 32 1.82 -21.74 3.88
C TYR A 32 1.55 -20.46 3.07
N SER A 33 0.54 -20.46 2.20
CA SER A 33 0.18 -19.29 1.38
C SER A 33 -0.55 -18.21 2.17
N PHE A 34 -1.04 -18.53 3.36
CA PHE A 34 -1.68 -17.56 4.25
C PHE A 34 -0.68 -16.52 4.80
N ASP A 35 0.63 -16.79 4.73
CA ASP A 35 1.69 -15.97 5.37
C ASP A 35 2.62 -15.23 4.39
N ARG A 36 2.46 -15.42 3.06
CA ARG A 36 3.33 -14.77 2.05
C ARG A 36 2.96 -13.32 1.72
N ASN A 37 1.81 -12.87 2.20
CA ASN A 37 1.31 -11.51 2.01
C ASN A 37 1.36 -10.65 3.28
N VAL A 38 1.88 -11.18 4.39
CA VAL A 38 2.04 -10.41 5.63
C VAL A 38 3.35 -9.64 5.56
N LEU A 39 3.26 -8.34 5.28
CA LEU A 39 4.40 -7.45 5.44
C LEU A 39 4.70 -7.28 6.93
N THR A 40 5.76 -7.95 7.40
CA THR A 40 6.29 -7.71 8.73
C THR A 40 7.06 -6.40 8.75
N VAL A 41 7.11 -5.74 9.92
CA VAL A 41 7.79 -4.44 10.06
C VAL A 41 9.29 -4.54 9.77
N ALA A 42 9.88 -5.72 9.97
CA ALA A 42 11.30 -5.97 9.67
C ALA A 42 11.59 -6.04 8.17
N ALA A 43 10.59 -6.35 7.34
CA ALA A 43 10.73 -6.38 5.88
C ALA A 43 10.50 -5.00 5.23
N LEU A 44 10.06 -4.01 6.01
CA LEU A 44 9.78 -2.67 5.52
C LEU A 44 11.01 -1.77 5.62
N ILE A 45 11.18 -0.92 4.62
CA ILE A 45 12.14 0.18 4.67
C ILE A 45 11.81 1.13 5.82
N ASP A 46 12.82 1.81 6.33
CA ASP A 46 12.62 2.90 7.28
C ASP A 46 11.80 4.02 6.61
N PRO A 47 10.65 4.46 7.17
CA PRO A 47 9.85 5.53 6.59
C PRO A 47 10.63 6.82 6.32
N ALA A 48 11.66 7.12 7.12
CA ALA A 48 12.51 8.29 6.93
C ALA A 48 13.38 8.19 5.66
N LYS A 49 13.62 6.97 5.17
CA LYS A 49 14.40 6.66 3.96
C LYS A 49 13.52 6.21 2.80
N SER A 50 12.23 6.55 2.84
CA SER A 50 11.30 6.12 1.80
C SER A 50 11.64 6.78 0.44
N PRO A 51 11.47 6.07 -0.69
CA PRO A 51 11.66 6.64 -2.04
C PRO A 51 10.92 7.97 -2.25
N TRP A 52 9.77 8.14 -1.59
CA TRP A 52 9.04 9.40 -1.59
C TRP A 52 9.87 10.60 -1.09
N HIS A 53 10.68 10.44 -0.05
CA HIS A 53 11.49 11.55 0.47
C HIS A 53 12.56 11.98 -0.54
N THR A 54 13.17 11.04 -1.26
CA THR A 54 14.11 11.33 -2.34
C THR A 54 13.41 12.05 -3.50
N LEU A 55 12.22 11.60 -3.89
CA LEU A 55 11.41 12.22 -4.94
C LEU A 55 10.94 13.63 -4.58
N TYR A 56 10.51 13.84 -3.33
CA TYR A 56 10.12 15.16 -2.83
C TYR A 56 11.31 16.12 -2.77
N ALA A 57 12.49 15.63 -2.37
CA ALA A 57 13.71 16.44 -2.30
C ALA A 57 14.30 16.77 -3.67
N SER A 58 14.21 15.86 -4.66
CA SER A 58 14.77 16.07 -5.99
C SER A 58 14.04 17.15 -6.79
N ARG A 59 12.78 17.44 -6.44
CA ARG A 59 11.91 18.41 -7.11
C ARG A 59 11.80 18.21 -8.63
N ASP A 60 12.03 16.98 -9.11
CA ASP A 60 11.83 16.67 -10.53
C ASP A 60 10.34 16.72 -10.88
N ARG A 61 9.98 17.49 -11.89
CA ARG A 61 8.57 17.73 -12.24
C ARG A 61 7.91 16.49 -12.83
N GLY A 62 8.58 15.80 -13.75
CA GLY A 62 8.02 14.66 -14.46
C GLY A 62 7.74 13.48 -13.54
N SER A 63 8.74 13.11 -12.72
CA SER A 63 8.59 12.02 -11.75
C SER A 63 7.50 12.35 -10.71
N PHE A 64 7.42 13.60 -10.27
CA PHE A 64 6.45 14.01 -9.25
C PHE A 64 5.01 13.94 -9.76
N ILE A 65 4.74 14.53 -10.93
CA ILE A 65 3.42 14.46 -11.58
C ILE A 65 3.04 12.99 -11.85
N SER A 66 3.99 12.15 -12.24
CA SER A 66 3.70 10.72 -12.45
C SER A 66 3.25 9.98 -11.19
N VAL A 67 3.66 10.43 -10.00
CA VAL A 67 3.36 9.75 -8.72
C VAL A 67 2.07 10.30 -8.09
N VAL A 68 1.94 11.62 -7.99
CA VAL A 68 0.82 12.27 -7.29
C VAL A 68 -0.15 13.02 -8.20
N SER A 69 0.09 13.04 -9.51
CA SER A 69 -0.74 13.74 -10.53
C SER A 69 -0.91 15.25 -10.32
N LEU A 70 -0.06 15.84 -9.47
CA LEU A 70 0.01 17.27 -9.20
C LEU A 70 1.43 17.77 -9.46
N ASP A 71 1.57 19.06 -9.76
CA ASP A 71 2.87 19.70 -9.72
C ASP A 71 3.31 20.00 -8.27
N HIS A 72 4.54 20.47 -8.12
CA HIS A 72 5.12 20.79 -6.81
C HIS A 72 4.42 21.97 -6.13
N GLU A 73 3.96 22.97 -6.90
CA GLU A 73 3.37 24.21 -6.38
C GLU A 73 1.95 23.96 -5.84
N ALA A 74 1.12 23.27 -6.61
CA ALA A 74 -0.21 22.81 -6.24
C ALA A 74 -0.14 21.83 -5.07
N PHE A 75 0.86 20.94 -5.05
CA PHE A 75 1.07 20.05 -3.91
C PHE A 75 1.44 20.79 -2.63
N ASP A 76 2.36 21.75 -2.69
CA ASP A 76 2.77 22.52 -1.51
C ASP A 76 1.62 23.44 -1.02
N CYS A 77 0.82 24.01 -1.93
CA CYS A 77 -0.39 24.76 -1.60
C CYS A 77 -1.43 23.86 -0.89
N LEU A 78 -1.69 22.67 -1.43
CA LEU A 78 -2.58 21.69 -0.80
C LEU A 78 -2.04 21.23 0.56
N LEU A 79 -0.72 21.01 0.66
CA LEU A 79 -0.05 20.61 1.88
C LEU A 79 -0.22 21.65 2.99
N GLN A 80 -0.14 22.94 2.66
CA GLN A 80 -0.33 24.01 3.63
C GLN A 80 -1.71 23.91 4.29
N VAL A 81 -2.78 23.78 3.50
CA VAL A 81 -4.16 23.64 4.01
C VAL A 81 -4.36 22.29 4.71
N PHE A 82 -3.87 21.20 4.11
CA PHE A 82 -3.94 19.85 4.68
C PHE A 82 -3.29 19.77 6.06
N SER A 83 -2.16 20.46 6.24
CA SER A 83 -1.41 20.44 7.49
C SER A 83 -2.19 21.02 8.68
N VAL A 84 -3.14 21.93 8.42
CA VAL A 84 -4.02 22.54 9.42
C VAL A 84 -5.07 21.54 9.88
N HIS A 85 -5.63 20.76 8.96
CA HIS A 85 -6.70 19.80 9.25
C HIS A 85 -6.20 18.42 9.72
N TYR A 86 -4.98 18.03 9.33
CA TYR A 86 -4.42 16.73 9.70
C TYR A 86 -3.77 16.75 11.09
N VAL A 87 -4.49 16.25 12.08
CA VAL A 87 -4.01 16.09 13.46
C VAL A 87 -3.35 14.73 13.66
N VAL A 88 -2.06 14.72 13.95
CA VAL A 88 -1.31 13.50 14.28
C VAL A 88 -1.66 13.08 15.72
N LYS A 89 -2.52 12.07 15.88
CA LYS A 89 -2.98 11.60 17.20
C LYS A 89 -1.85 10.99 18.06
N SER A 90 -0.80 10.47 17.41
CA SER A 90 0.44 9.98 18.02
C SER A 90 1.52 11.07 18.01
N GLY A 91 1.34 12.09 18.83
CA GLY A 91 2.30 13.18 18.99
C GLY A 91 3.45 12.87 19.95
N VAL A 92 4.47 13.72 19.93
CA VAL A 92 5.61 13.73 20.85
C VAL A 92 5.09 13.76 22.30
N GLY A 93 5.57 12.85 23.15
CA GLY A 93 5.21 12.80 24.58
C GLY A 93 4.14 11.78 24.98
N LYS A 94 3.53 11.05 24.04
CA LYS A 94 2.69 9.89 24.38
C LYS A 94 3.54 8.62 24.44
N PRO A 95 3.55 7.86 25.56
CA PRO A 95 4.29 6.61 25.65
C PRO A 95 3.72 5.59 24.66
N GLY A 96 4.57 5.01 23.81
CA GLY A 96 4.16 4.02 22.83
C GLY A 96 5.12 3.85 21.66
N ARG A 97 4.63 3.18 20.61
CA ARG A 97 5.38 2.93 19.37
C ARG A 97 5.69 4.26 18.66
N PRO A 98 6.94 4.51 18.21
CA PRO A 98 7.28 5.73 17.49
C PRO A 98 6.40 5.90 16.24
N PRO A 99 5.96 7.13 15.93
CA PRO A 99 5.12 7.40 14.77
C PRO A 99 5.88 7.02 13.50
N LYS A 100 5.28 6.17 12.66
CA LYS A 100 5.88 5.71 11.39
C LYS A 100 5.75 6.74 10.28
N PHE A 101 4.69 7.55 10.28
CA PHE A 101 4.58 8.73 9.42
C PHE A 101 5.02 9.97 10.20
N ILE A 102 6.27 10.37 10.02
CA ILE A 102 6.85 11.55 10.68
C ILE A 102 6.44 12.83 9.94
N SER A 103 6.41 12.78 8.61
CA SER A 103 6.16 13.92 7.74
C SER A 103 4.72 13.97 7.23
N LYS A 104 4.09 15.15 7.36
CA LYS A 104 2.73 15.40 6.83
C LYS A 104 2.71 15.32 5.29
N HIS A 105 3.78 15.73 4.61
CA HIS A 105 3.90 15.62 3.16
C HIS A 105 3.90 14.17 2.69
N ALA A 106 4.51 13.23 3.43
CA ALA A 106 4.44 11.81 3.10
C ALA A 106 3.04 11.23 3.27
N VAL A 107 2.28 11.69 4.26
CA VAL A 107 0.87 11.29 4.41
C VAL A 107 0.03 11.78 3.24
N LEU A 108 0.17 13.06 2.87
CA LEU A 108 -0.55 13.64 1.73
C LEU A 108 -0.20 12.90 0.43
N ALA A 109 1.08 12.63 0.21
CA ALA A 109 1.52 11.86 -0.95
C ALA A 109 0.96 10.45 -0.97
N CYS A 110 0.91 9.79 0.18
CA CYS A 110 0.39 8.44 0.29
C CYS A 110 -1.09 8.35 -0.09
N ILE A 111 -1.92 9.31 0.34
CA ILE A 111 -3.33 9.33 -0.03
C ILE A 111 -3.54 9.72 -1.50
N LEU A 112 -2.75 10.66 -2.03
CA LEU A 112 -2.83 11.00 -3.44
C LEU A 112 -2.41 9.82 -4.31
N HIS A 113 -1.31 9.15 -3.97
CA HIS A 113 -0.83 7.96 -4.69
C HIS A 113 -1.84 6.81 -4.65
N PHE A 114 -2.58 6.67 -3.54
CA PHE A 114 -3.69 5.73 -3.44
C PHE A 114 -4.84 6.03 -4.41
N TYR A 115 -5.11 7.30 -4.72
CA TYR A 115 -6.14 7.68 -5.70
C TYR A 115 -5.66 7.70 -7.15
N THR A 116 -4.38 7.98 -7.40
CA THR A 116 -3.83 8.16 -8.75
C THR A 116 -3.36 6.85 -9.39
N ALA A 117 -2.89 5.89 -8.59
CA ALA A 117 -2.33 4.64 -9.09
C ALA A 117 -3.20 3.43 -8.70
N ALA A 118 -3.37 2.50 -9.64
CA ALA A 118 -4.00 1.20 -9.40
C ALA A 118 -3.00 0.24 -8.73
N ILE A 119 -2.56 0.58 -7.51
CA ILE A 119 -1.57 -0.18 -6.75
C ILE A 119 -2.20 -0.93 -5.58
N GLU A 120 -1.69 -2.14 -5.35
CA GLU A 120 -2.04 -2.90 -4.15
C GLU A 120 -1.55 -2.17 -2.90
N ASN A 121 -2.31 -2.29 -1.80
CA ASN A 121 -1.92 -1.71 -0.51
C ASN A 121 -0.54 -2.21 -0.03
N LYS A 122 -0.13 -3.40 -0.46
CA LYS A 122 1.20 -3.97 -0.17
C LYS A 122 2.31 -3.11 -0.76
N THR A 123 2.16 -2.70 -2.01
CA THR A 123 3.11 -1.82 -2.70
C THR A 123 3.19 -0.45 -2.02
N LEU A 124 2.04 0.11 -1.58
CA LEU A 124 2.04 1.34 -0.79
C LEU A 124 2.78 1.18 0.55
N CYS A 125 2.58 0.05 1.23
CA CYS A 125 3.30 -0.24 2.47
C CYS A 125 4.81 -0.29 2.25
N GLU A 126 5.27 -0.92 1.17
CA GLU A 126 6.69 -1.00 0.79
C GLU A 126 7.25 0.38 0.42
N LEU A 127 6.52 1.16 -0.39
CA LEU A 127 6.94 2.49 -0.84
C LEU A 127 7.08 3.49 0.31
N PHE A 128 6.20 3.43 1.32
CA PHE A 128 6.22 4.37 2.44
C PHE A 128 6.83 3.79 3.73
N GLY A 129 7.19 2.51 3.75
CA GLY A 129 7.80 1.84 4.91
C GLY A 129 6.81 1.61 6.07
N VAL A 130 5.51 1.53 5.79
CA VAL A 130 4.46 1.56 6.81
C VAL A 130 3.65 0.25 6.80
N PRO A 131 3.39 -0.38 7.96
CA PRO A 131 2.60 -1.61 8.00
C PRO A 131 1.13 -1.36 7.60
N GLN A 132 0.49 -2.37 7.00
CA GLN A 132 -0.89 -2.32 6.52
C GLN A 132 -1.89 -1.76 7.55
N ALA A 133 -1.85 -2.24 8.80
CA ALA A 133 -2.74 -1.76 9.86
C ALA A 133 -2.53 -0.28 10.23
N THR A 134 -1.33 0.25 10.00
CA THR A 134 -1.05 1.69 10.15
C THR A 134 -1.49 2.46 8.92
N LEU A 135 -1.22 1.92 7.73
CA LEU A 135 -1.64 2.52 6.45
C LEU A 135 -3.15 2.77 6.42
N SER A 136 -3.98 1.77 6.73
CA SER A 136 -5.44 1.94 6.72
C SER A 136 -5.93 3.02 7.68
N ARG A 137 -5.35 3.12 8.89
CA ARG A 137 -5.70 4.17 9.86
C ARG A 137 -5.25 5.55 9.39
N VAL A 138 -4.08 5.63 8.76
CA VAL A 138 -3.54 6.88 8.23
C VAL A 138 -4.38 7.37 7.06
N LEU A 139 -4.72 6.49 6.11
CA LEU A 139 -5.58 6.82 4.97
C LEU A 139 -6.94 7.34 5.42
N ALA A 140 -7.60 6.68 6.37
CA ALA A 140 -8.91 7.15 6.88
C ALA A 140 -8.83 8.56 7.50
N ASN A 141 -7.79 8.85 8.29
CA ASN A 141 -7.60 10.19 8.88
C ASN A 141 -7.17 11.22 7.82
N ALA A 142 -6.34 10.81 6.86
CA ALA A 142 -5.89 11.67 5.77
C ALA A 142 -7.05 12.04 4.85
N GLU A 143 -7.95 11.11 4.56
CA GLU A 143 -9.14 11.34 3.73
C GLU A 143 -10.09 12.35 4.40
N ALA A 144 -10.30 12.24 5.71
CA ALA A 144 -11.07 13.23 6.46
C ALA A 144 -10.42 14.64 6.38
N ALA A 145 -9.10 14.72 6.54
CA ALA A 145 -8.37 15.97 6.43
C ALA A 145 -8.37 16.54 4.99
N LEU A 146 -8.29 15.69 3.98
CA LEU A 146 -8.33 16.08 2.57
C LEU A 146 -9.72 16.61 2.19
N CYS A 147 -10.78 15.93 2.65
CA CYS A 147 -12.17 16.41 2.49
C CYS A 147 -12.39 17.78 3.13
N ALA A 148 -11.80 18.05 4.29
CA ALA A 148 -11.85 19.37 4.93
C ALA A 148 -11.06 20.40 4.13
N SER A 149 -9.85 20.06 3.68
CA SER A 149 -8.97 20.93 2.90
C SER A 149 -9.60 21.36 1.57
N ARG A 150 -10.26 20.43 0.89
CA ARG A 150 -10.98 20.69 -0.37
C ARG A 150 -12.06 21.76 -0.24
N LYS A 151 -12.71 21.88 0.93
CA LYS A 151 -13.75 22.90 1.16
C LYS A 151 -13.18 24.32 1.26
N VAL A 152 -11.90 24.43 1.62
CA VAL A 152 -11.21 25.71 1.80
C VAL A 152 -10.57 26.17 0.48
N LEU A 153 -10.12 25.24 -0.35
CA LEU A 153 -9.50 25.52 -1.65
C LEU A 153 -10.56 25.76 -2.75
N PRO A 154 -10.68 26.99 -3.30
CA PRO A 154 -11.68 27.31 -4.32
C PRO A 154 -11.45 26.56 -5.64
N ASP A 155 -10.18 26.27 -5.97
CA ASP A 155 -9.78 25.55 -7.18
C ASP A 155 -10.06 24.04 -7.10
N ALA A 156 -10.17 23.51 -5.88
CA ALA A 156 -10.49 22.11 -5.62
C ALA A 156 -12.02 21.86 -5.50
N SER A 157 -12.83 22.91 -5.63
CA SER A 157 -14.29 22.81 -5.59
C SER A 157 -14.81 22.10 -6.84
N ILE A 158 -15.56 21.02 -6.65
CA ILE A 158 -16.28 20.35 -7.75
C ILE A 158 -17.38 21.30 -8.22
N ARG A 159 -17.22 21.86 -9.42
CA ARG A 159 -18.27 22.61 -10.13
C ARG A 159 -18.67 21.77 -11.33
N PHE A 160 -19.96 21.44 -11.41
CA PHE A 160 -20.49 20.84 -12.62
C PHE A 160 -20.58 21.92 -13.70
N PRO A 161 -20.25 21.60 -14.96
CA PRO A 161 -20.47 22.52 -16.06
C PRO A 161 -21.97 22.83 -16.12
N SER A 162 -22.33 24.10 -16.04
CA SER A 162 -23.70 24.53 -16.34
C SER A 162 -23.97 24.31 -17.82
N LYS A 163 -25.19 23.89 -18.15
CA LYS A 163 -25.66 23.88 -19.54
C LYS A 163 -25.83 25.34 -19.97
N GLU A 164 -24.89 25.85 -20.74
CA GLU A 164 -25.16 26.97 -21.64
C GLU A 164 -26.03 26.50 -22.81
#